data_AF-X1THQ3-F1
#
_entry.id   AF-X1THQ3-F1
#
_cell.length_a   1.000
_cell.length_b   1.000
_cell.length_c   1.000
_cell.angle_alpha   90.00
_cell.angle_beta   90.00
_cell.angle_gamma   90.00
#
_symmetry.space_group_name_H-M   'P 1'
#
loop_
_entity.id
_entity.type
_entity.pdbx_description
1 polymer ?
#
loop_
_entity_poly.entity_id
_entity_poly.type
_entity_poly.pdbx_seq_one_letter_code
_entity_poly.pdbx_strand_id
1 'polypeptide(L)' 'MSIEKILLVCLGNTARSPAAEYLARDYAKKYDVNLTFESAGFINAFSYMQ' A
#
# COMPACT_ATOMS: atom_id res chain seq x y z
N MET A 1 9.31 -19.50 -8.03
CA MET A 1 9.06 -18.32 -7.17
C MET A 1 7.90 -17.55 -7.78
N SER A 2 6.78 -17.45 -7.07
CA SER A 2 5.64 -16.58 -7.42
C SER A 2 5.74 -15.29 -6.62
N ILE A 3 5.29 -14.18 -7.21
CA ILE A 3 5.08 -12.93 -6.46
C ILE A 3 3.79 -13.11 -5.65
N GLU A 4 3.88 -12.96 -4.33
CA GLU A 4 2.74 -13.12 -3.41
C GLU A 4 2.39 -11.84 -2.64
N LYS A 5 3.35 -10.92 -2.51
CA LYS A 5 3.23 -9.72 -1.70
C LYS A 5 3.76 -8.49 -2.42
N ILE A 6 3.04 -7.38 -2.31
CA ILE A 6 3.39 -6.09 -2.92
C ILE A 6 3.34 -5.01 -1.84
N LEU A 7 4.44 -4.27 -1.69
CA LEU A 7 4.54 -3.11 -0.81
C LEU A 7 4.49 -1.82 -1.65
N LEU A 8 3.50 -0.98 -1.39
CA LEU A 8 3.32 0.31 -2.04
C LEU A 8 3.98 1.39 -1.18
N VAL A 9 4.96 2.10 -1.73
CA VAL A 9 5.73 3.09 -0.96
C VAL A 9 5.52 4.50 -1.51
N CYS A 10 5.25 5.45 -0.61
CA CYS A 10 5.37 6.88 -0.90
C CYS A 10 6.20 7.57 0.19
N LEU A 11 6.28 8.90 0.19
CA LEU A 11 7.09 9.62 1.18
C LEU A 11 6.59 9.38 2.62
N GLY A 12 5.33 9.70 2.92
CA GLY A 12 4.83 9.73 4.31
C GLY A 12 3.80 8.68 4.70
N ASN A 13 3.40 7.80 3.77
CA ASN A 13 2.26 6.88 3.94
C ASN A 13 0.89 7.51 4.24
N THR A 14 0.66 8.76 3.85
CA THR A 14 -0.56 9.50 4.21
C THR A 14 -1.49 9.80 3.02
N ALA A 15 -1.05 9.55 1.78
CA ALA A 15 -1.83 9.88 0.58
C ALA A 15 -1.71 8.80 -0.52
N ARG A 16 -0.61 8.83 -1.29
CA ARG A 16 -0.46 8.01 -2.51
C ARG A 16 -0.46 6.51 -2.24
N SER A 17 0.39 6.05 -1.33
CA SER A 17 0.52 4.63 -1.01
C SER A 17 -0.71 4.01 -0.34
N PRO A 18 -1.38 4.64 0.66
CA PRO A 18 -2.62 4.07 1.21
C PRO A 18 -3.79 4.09 0.21
N ALA A 19 -3.88 5.11 -0.65
CA ALA A 19 -4.87 5.13 -1.73
C ALA A 19 -4.64 3.99 -2.74
N ALA A 20 -3.38 3.75 -3.11
CA ALA A 20 -3.02 2.63 -3.99
C ALA A 20 -3.30 1.28 -3.32
N GLU A 21 -3.04 1.11 -2.02
CA GLU A 21 -3.33 -0.12 -1.29
C GLU A 21 -4.83 -0.42 -1.27
N TYR A 22 -5.65 0.61 -0.99
CA TYR A 22 -7.10 0.49 -1.00
C TYR A 22 -7.62 0.03 -2.36
N LEU A 23 -7.20 0.71 -3.44
CA LEU A 23 -7.59 0.36 -4.80
C LEU A 23 -7.09 -1.03 -5.20
N ALA A 24 -5.84 -1.38 -4.88
CA ALA A 24 -5.26 -2.67 -5.21
C ALA A 24 -6.03 -3.82 -4.53
N ARG A 25 -6.42 -3.65 -3.26
CA ARG A 25 -7.25 -4.62 -2.54
C ARG A 25 -8.66 -4.75 -3.14
N ASP A 26 -9.26 -3.65 -3.56
CA ASP A 26 -10.57 -3.67 -4.23
C ASP A 26 -10.50 -4.45 -5.55
N TYR A 27 -9.50 -4.14 -6.39
CA TYR A 27 -9.30 -4.84 -7.66
C TYR A 27 -8.89 -6.30 -7.47
N ALA A 28 -8.08 -6.62 -6.47
CA ALA A 28 -7.69 -8.00 -6.20
C ALA A 28 -8.90 -8.87 -5.82
N LYS A 29 -9.82 -8.33 -5.01
CA LYS A 29 -11.11 -8.99 -4.72
C LYS A 29 -11.97 -9.12 -5.98
N LYS A 30 -12.06 -8.06 -6.78
CA LYS A 30 -12.88 -8.03 -8.02
C LYS A 30 -12.43 -9.07 -9.05
N TYR A 31 -11.13 -9.35 -9.12
CA TYR A 31 -10.54 -10.22 -10.13
C TYR A 31 -10.00 -11.55 -9.58
N ASP A 32 -10.33 -11.89 -8.33
CA ASP A 32 -9.88 -13.12 -7.64
C ASP A 32 -8.36 -13.32 -7.70
N VAL A 33 -7.61 -12.23 -7.47
CA VAL A 33 -6.15 -12.23 -7.48
C VAL A 33 -5.63 -12.50 -6.07
N ASN A 34 -4.94 -13.63 -5.90
CA ASN A 34 -4.31 -14.01 -4.63
C ASN A 34 -2.97 -13.28 -4.40
N LEU A 35 -3.04 -11.97 -4.17
CA LEU A 35 -1.90 -11.11 -3.81
C LEU A 35 -2.20 -10.36 -2.52
N THR A 36 -1.18 -10.23 -1.66
CA THR A 36 -1.25 -9.40 -0.45
C THR A 36 -0.68 -8.02 -0.73
N PHE A 37 -1.40 -6.96 -0.32
CA PHE A 37 -0.99 -5.56 -0.49
C PHE A 37 -0.86 -4.87 0.86
N GLU A 38 0.25 -4.14 1.02
CA GLU A 38 0.56 -3.30 2.17
C GLU A 38 1.09 -1.93 1.67
N SER A 39 1.00 -0.89 2.50
CA SER A 39 1.59 0.42 2.20
C SER A 39 2.54 0.91 3.29
N ALA A 40 3.58 1.64 2.88
CA ALA A 40 4.55 2.24 3.77
C ALA A 40 5.00 3.64 3.32
N GLY A 41 5.63 4.35 4.25
CA GLY A 41 6.26 5.64 4.04
C GLY A 41 7.78 5.49 4.13
N PHE A 42 8.52 6.24 3.33
CA PHE A 42 9.97 6.39 3.51
C PHE A 42 10.32 7.07 4.83
N ILE A 43 9.42 7.93 5.34
CA ILE A 43 9.57 8.61 6.62
C ILE A 43 8.38 8.33 7.52
N ASN A 44 8.58 8.46 8.83
CA ASN A 44 7.48 8.57 9.77
C ASN A 44 6.89 9.98 9.70
N ALA A 45 5.85 10.16 8.88
CA ALA A 45 5.19 11.46 8.72
C ALA A 45 4.60 11.99 10.05
N PHE A 46 4.22 11.11 10.97
CA PHE A 46 3.66 11.50 12.27
C PHE A 46 4.71 12.12 13.20
N SER A 47 6.01 11.94 12.94
CA SER A 47 7.07 12.64 13.66
C SER A 47 7.08 14.16 13.39
N TYR A 48 6.36 14.62 12.37
CA TYR A 48 6.31 16.04 11.96
C TYR A 48 4.94 16.69 12.19
N MET A 49 3.94 15.92 12.65
CA MET A 49 2.63 16.46 13.01
C MET A 49 2.67 16.78 14.51
N GLN A 50 2.89 18.06 14.83
CA GLN A 50 2.79 18.59 16.20
C GLN A 50 1.35 18.84 16.61
#